data_AF-A0A919I4L4-F1
#
_entry.id   AF-A0A919I4L4-F1
#
_cell.length_a   1.000
_cell.length_b   1.000
_cell.length_c   1.000
_cell.angle_alpha   90.00
_cell.angle_beta   90.00
_cell.angle_gamma   90.00
#
_symmetry.space_group_name_H-M   'P 1'
#
loop_
_entity.id
_entity.type
_entity.pdbx_description
1 polymer ?
#
loop_
_entity_poly.entity_id
_entity_poly.type
_entity_poly.pdbx_seq_one_letter_code
_entity_poly.pdbx_strand_id
1 'polypeptide(L)'
;MKLKKFSSSAILLLISLLYVPPLSEVIRYATITSHLFEDLWIQFNQLLYVLAFIIILTVNVVLSWINKKPINYLPIWTTLGIIVFYFVYGLITGYSFIFSDSTIRVSDARPISNKLGEKKYWSHQEDSVYRLLENNLKLASSQLADSTKSIEMLLATYENTKPKATDSVKEMKFIQMMNKVIIALSLADYYSISSCIDKRTGLYVIHPTGPFERYEHWKSLKENSAYFLTYKYSSEVKFEMRNQFMLTYQQINYSHFPVYNCEEEKWSELGIFTDTTKINHHLSEVISFQKNELKDRISPNRLSKIYDLELKSRRIVRTSGYIFYLSYLRNNWWLTIIDTACYRCDI
;
A
#
# COMPACT_ATOMS: atom_id res chain seq x y z
N MET A 1 24.04 -46.76 -7.78
CA MET A 1 23.48 -45.47 -7.32
C MET A 1 21.98 -45.67 -7.09
N LYS A 2 21.53 -45.73 -5.83
CA LYS A 2 20.12 -46.01 -5.48
C LYS A 2 19.32 -44.69 -5.48
N LEU A 3 18.41 -44.52 -6.44
CA LEU A 3 17.46 -43.40 -6.47
C LEU A 3 16.46 -43.56 -5.31
N LYS A 4 16.43 -42.58 -4.41
CA LYS A 4 15.43 -42.48 -3.33
C LYS A 4 14.04 -42.23 -3.95
N LYS A 5 13.05 -43.03 -3.55
CA LYS A 5 11.63 -42.79 -3.85
C LYS A 5 11.23 -41.41 -3.32
N PHE A 6 10.83 -40.51 -4.22
CA PHE A 6 10.09 -39.30 -3.85
C PHE A 6 8.73 -39.71 -3.27
N SER A 7 8.28 -39.03 -2.22
CA SER A 7 6.96 -39.29 -1.64
C SER A 7 5.87 -38.78 -2.58
N SER A 8 4.79 -39.56 -2.72
CA SER A 8 3.64 -39.24 -3.58
C SER A 8 3.01 -37.87 -3.27
N SER A 9 3.22 -37.35 -2.05
CA SER A 9 2.77 -36.03 -1.60
C SER A 9 3.48 -34.88 -2.32
N ALA A 10 4.77 -35.02 -2.66
CA ALA A 10 5.51 -33.98 -3.37
C ALA A 10 5.07 -33.85 -4.83
N ILE A 11 4.67 -34.97 -5.44
CA ILE A 11 4.17 -35.01 -6.82
C ILE A 11 2.77 -34.38 -6.90
N LEU A 12 1.90 -34.66 -5.93
CA LEU A 12 0.57 -34.04 -5.86
C LEU A 12 0.62 -32.52 -5.66
N LEU A 13 1.57 -32.03 -4.85
CA LEU A 13 1.76 -30.61 -4.60
C LEU A 13 2.29 -29.88 -5.87
N LEU A 14 3.14 -30.55 -6.64
CA LEU A 14 3.60 -30.08 -7.96
C LEU A 14 2.47 -30.05 -8.99
N ILE A 15 1.58 -31.05 -9.00
CA ILE A 15 0.43 -31.09 -9.91
C ILE A 15 -0.60 -30.01 -9.56
N SER A 16 -0.82 -29.71 -8.27
CA SER A 16 -1.71 -28.61 -7.86
C SER A 16 -1.14 -27.21 -8.19
N LEU A 17 0.18 -27.05 -8.17
CA LEU A 17 0.85 -25.81 -8.55
C LEU A 17 0.88 -25.58 -10.07
N LEU A 18 0.69 -26.64 -10.87
CA LEU A 18 0.67 -26.61 -12.33
C LEU A 18 -0.75 -26.59 -12.93
N TYR A 19 -1.79 -26.54 -12.09
CA TYR A 19 -3.16 -26.46 -12.58
C TYR A 19 -3.45 -25.07 -13.16
N VAL A 20 -3.37 -24.97 -14.49
CA VAL A 20 -3.80 -23.80 -15.26
C VAL A 20 -5.27 -24.05 -15.66
N PRO A 21 -6.22 -23.17 -15.28
CA PRO A 21 -7.61 -23.34 -15.69
C PRO A 21 -7.71 -23.29 -17.23
N PRO A 22 -8.66 -24.03 -17.83
CA PRO A 22 -8.81 -24.06 -19.27
C PRO A 22 -9.09 -22.67 -19.84
N LEU A 23 -8.42 -22.32 -20.94
CA LEU A 23 -8.48 -21.02 -21.62
C LEU A 23 -9.93 -20.55 -21.90
N SER A 24 -10.85 -21.50 -22.09
CA SER A 24 -12.29 -21.25 -22.29
C SER A 24 -13.00 -20.64 -21.07
N GLU A 25 -12.56 -20.91 -19.84
CA GLU A 25 -13.12 -20.28 -18.63
C GLU A 25 -12.57 -18.87 -18.42
N VAL A 26 -11.29 -18.66 -18.73
CA VAL A 26 -10.64 -17.34 -18.65
C VAL A 26 -11.27 -16.36 -19.65
N ILE A 27 -11.55 -16.82 -20.88
CA ILE A 27 -12.21 -16.02 -21.93
C ILE A 27 -13.65 -15.63 -21.54
N ARG A 28 -14.34 -16.49 -20.79
CA ARG A 28 -15.72 -16.24 -20.33
C ARG A 28 -15.82 -15.15 -19.26
N TYR A 29 -14.77 -14.96 -18.46
CA TYR A 29 -14.67 -13.87 -17.49
C TYR A 29 -14.20 -12.54 -18.11
N ALA A 30 -13.38 -12.60 -19.17
CA ALA A 30 -12.82 -11.41 -19.83
C ALA A 30 -13.85 -10.62 -20.67
N THR A 31 -15.00 -11.19 -21.01
CA THR A 31 -15.98 -10.55 -21.91
C THR A 31 -16.80 -9.43 -21.25
N ILE A 32 -16.58 -9.10 -19.96
CA ILE A 32 -17.47 -8.20 -19.20
C ILE A 32 -16.94 -6.77 -19.00
N THR A 33 -15.66 -6.44 -19.16
CA THR A 33 -15.20 -5.04 -19.01
C THR A 33 -13.83 -4.81 -19.65
N SER A 34 -13.75 -4.00 -20.71
CA SER A 34 -12.52 -3.74 -21.49
C SER A 34 -11.41 -3.03 -20.71
N HIS A 35 -11.75 -2.19 -19.72
CA HIS A 35 -10.74 -1.48 -18.90
C HIS A 35 -10.13 -2.34 -17.79
N LEU A 36 -10.86 -3.31 -17.24
CA LEU A 36 -10.30 -4.25 -16.26
C LEU A 36 -9.31 -5.24 -16.91
N PHE A 37 -9.44 -5.48 -18.21
CA PHE A 37 -8.58 -6.43 -18.93
C PHE A 37 -7.13 -5.96 -19.02
N GLU A 38 -6.87 -4.66 -19.21
CA GLU A 38 -5.51 -4.12 -19.28
C GLU A 38 -4.78 -4.23 -17.93
N ASP A 39 -5.46 -3.86 -16.85
CA ASP A 39 -4.90 -3.97 -15.49
C ASP A 39 -4.67 -5.43 -15.08
N LEU A 40 -5.62 -6.32 -15.38
CA LEU A 40 -5.46 -7.77 -15.16
C LEU A 40 -4.35 -8.36 -16.02
N TRP A 41 -4.17 -7.89 -17.26
CA TRP A 41 -3.11 -8.34 -18.15
C TRP A 41 -1.72 -7.92 -17.65
N ILE A 42 -1.59 -6.69 -17.14
CA ILE A 42 -0.34 -6.21 -16.52
C ILE A 42 -0.02 -7.03 -15.26
N GLN A 43 -0.99 -7.24 -14.38
CA GLN A 43 -0.81 -8.04 -13.16
C GLN A 43 -0.49 -9.50 -13.47
N PHE A 44 -1.13 -10.09 -14.49
CA PHE A 44 -0.86 -11.45 -14.95
C PHE A 44 0.56 -11.59 -15.50
N ASN A 45 1.04 -10.63 -16.28
CA ASN A 45 2.43 -10.62 -16.77
C ASN A 45 3.43 -10.48 -15.62
N GLN A 46 3.19 -9.60 -14.65
CA GLN A 46 4.04 -9.48 -13.46
C GLN A 46 4.10 -10.79 -12.68
N LEU A 47 2.97 -11.49 -12.52
CA LEU A 47 2.91 -12.80 -11.87
C LEU A 47 3.73 -13.85 -12.63
N LEU A 48 3.64 -13.89 -13.97
CA LEU A 48 4.45 -14.77 -14.81
C LEU A 48 5.95 -14.52 -14.66
N TYR A 49 6.38 -13.25 -14.57
CA TYR A 49 7.79 -12.92 -14.33
C TYR A 49 8.28 -13.40 -12.97
N VAL A 50 7.48 -13.25 -11.91
CA VAL A 50 7.82 -13.75 -10.56
C VAL A 50 7.90 -15.28 -10.56
N LEU A 51 6.96 -15.95 -11.22
CA LEU A 51 6.98 -17.42 -11.35
C LEU A 51 8.20 -17.91 -12.13
N ALA A 52 8.53 -17.26 -13.25
CA ALA A 52 9.73 -17.58 -14.04
C ALA A 52 11.01 -17.40 -13.20
N PHE A 53 11.10 -16.32 -12.42
CA PHE A 53 12.23 -16.08 -11.53
C PHE A 53 12.35 -17.18 -10.46
N ILE A 54 11.24 -17.55 -9.81
CA ILE A 54 11.21 -18.63 -8.82
C ILE A 54 11.69 -19.95 -9.43
N ILE A 55 11.20 -20.31 -10.63
CA ILE A 55 11.59 -21.54 -11.34
C ILE A 55 13.08 -21.54 -11.66
N ILE A 56 13.63 -20.44 -12.17
CA ILE A 56 15.07 -20.32 -12.45
C ILE A 56 15.88 -20.50 -11.16
N LEU A 57 15.42 -19.92 -10.05
CA LEU A 57 16.10 -20.01 -8.77
C LEU A 57 16.08 -21.45 -8.22
N THR A 58 14.93 -22.13 -8.27
CA THR A 58 14.84 -23.54 -7.85
C THR A 58 15.68 -24.46 -8.72
N VAL A 59 15.67 -24.28 -10.04
CA VAL A 59 16.49 -25.09 -10.96
C VAL A 59 17.98 -24.91 -10.64
N ASN A 60 18.44 -23.68 -10.41
CA ASN A 60 19.83 -23.40 -10.05
C ASN A 60 20.24 -24.02 -8.71
N VAL A 61 19.36 -23.96 -7.70
CA VAL A 61 19.60 -24.61 -6.40
C VAL A 61 19.70 -26.13 -6.54
N VAL A 62 18.77 -26.74 -7.29
CA VAL A 62 18.76 -28.20 -7.53
C VAL A 62 20.01 -28.65 -8.30
N LEU A 63 20.40 -27.93 -9.35
CA LEU A 63 21.60 -28.23 -10.13
C LEU A 63 22.88 -28.06 -9.30
N SER A 64 22.95 -27.06 -8.43
CA SER A 64 24.06 -26.89 -7.49
C SER A 64 24.15 -28.08 -6.52
N TRP A 65 23.01 -28.54 -6.00
CA TRP A 65 22.93 -29.67 -5.07
C TRP A 65 23.34 -30.99 -5.72
N ILE A 66 22.92 -31.25 -6.96
CA ILE A 66 23.28 -32.45 -7.73
C ILE A 66 24.78 -32.48 -8.03
N ASN A 67 25.36 -31.35 -8.41
CA ASN A 67 26.74 -31.32 -8.90
C ASN A 67 27.80 -31.26 -7.79
N LYS A 68 27.43 -31.13 -6.51
CA LYS A 68 28.34 -31.01 -5.35
C LYS A 68 29.48 -29.99 -5.56
N LYS A 69 29.26 -28.98 -6.40
CA LYS A 69 30.23 -27.91 -6.64
C LYS A 69 29.83 -26.69 -5.82
N PRO A 70 30.80 -25.99 -5.19
CA PRO A 70 30.53 -24.72 -4.54
C PRO A 70 29.97 -23.72 -5.55
N ILE A 71 29.02 -22.90 -5.12
CA ILE A 71 28.38 -21.87 -5.94
C ILE A 71 29.45 -20.83 -6.28
N ASN A 72 30.09 -20.95 -7.44
CA ASN A 72 30.87 -19.85 -8.00
C ASN A 72 29.88 -18.76 -8.43
N TYR A 73 30.11 -17.50 -8.04
CA TYR A 73 29.22 -16.36 -8.25
C TYR A 73 29.13 -15.86 -9.71
N LEU A 74 29.82 -16.51 -10.64
CA LEU A 74 29.82 -16.19 -12.07
C LEU A 74 28.43 -16.28 -12.77
N PRO A 75 27.49 -17.18 -12.41
CA PRO A 75 26.17 -17.24 -13.02
C PRO A 75 25.24 -16.13 -12.51
N ILE A 76 25.58 -15.41 -11.44
CA ILE A 76 24.76 -14.27 -11.01
C ILE A 76 24.78 -13.17 -12.06
N TRP A 77 25.93 -12.93 -12.69
CA TRP A 77 26.07 -11.94 -13.77
C TRP A 77 25.35 -12.34 -15.05
N THR A 78 25.31 -13.63 -15.40
CA THR A 78 24.49 -14.09 -16.53
C THR A 78 23.01 -14.02 -16.21
N THR A 79 22.60 -14.29 -14.97
CA THR A 79 21.20 -14.18 -14.53
C THR A 79 20.75 -12.72 -14.49
N LEU A 80 21.60 -11.80 -13.99
CA LEU A 80 21.38 -10.35 -14.06
C LEU A 80 21.35 -9.86 -15.50
N GLY A 81 22.26 -10.34 -16.36
CA GLY A 81 22.28 -10.01 -17.79
C GLY A 81 20.99 -10.44 -18.50
N ILE A 82 20.45 -11.61 -18.17
CA ILE A 82 19.17 -12.10 -18.70
C ILE A 82 18.00 -11.24 -18.19
N ILE A 83 17.98 -10.87 -16.90
CA ILE A 83 16.94 -10.01 -16.33
C ILE A 83 16.97 -8.61 -16.98
N VAL A 84 18.16 -8.02 -17.14
CA VAL A 84 18.33 -6.73 -17.81
C VAL A 84 17.94 -6.83 -19.28
N PHE A 85 18.29 -7.92 -19.97
CA PHE A 85 17.91 -8.16 -21.37
C PHE A 85 16.39 -8.24 -21.54
N TYR A 86 15.68 -8.99 -20.69
CA TYR A 86 14.22 -9.08 -20.78
C TYR A 86 13.52 -7.79 -20.37
N PHE A 87 14.07 -7.03 -19.43
CA PHE A 87 13.55 -5.72 -19.07
C PHE A 87 13.69 -4.72 -20.24
N VAL A 88 14.86 -4.66 -20.87
CA VAL A 88 15.12 -3.81 -22.05
C VAL A 88 14.27 -4.26 -23.24
N TYR A 89 14.15 -5.57 -23.48
CA TYR A 89 13.30 -6.11 -24.53
C TYR A 89 11.83 -5.76 -24.30
N GLY A 90 11.33 -5.90 -23.07
CA GLY A 90 9.98 -5.50 -22.68
C GLY A 90 9.69 -4.01 -22.90
N LEU A 91 10.66 -3.14 -22.60
CA LEU A 91 10.57 -1.70 -22.91
C LEU A 91 10.52 -1.45 -24.42
N ILE A 92 11.38 -2.11 -25.21
CA ILE A 92 11.41 -1.96 -26.67
C ILE A 92 10.09 -2.44 -27.31
N THR A 93 9.57 -3.60 -26.90
CA THR A 93 8.32 -4.14 -27.43
C THR A 93 7.10 -3.36 -26.94
N GLY A 94 7.12 -2.85 -25.71
CA GLY A 94 6.06 -1.98 -25.18
C GLY A 94 6.00 -0.64 -25.93
N TYR A 95 7.16 -0.05 -26.27
CA TYR A 95 7.22 1.14 -27.12
C TYR A 95 6.76 0.88 -28.55
N SER A 96 7.00 -0.31 -29.10
CA SER A 96 6.55 -0.68 -30.45
C SER A 96 5.03 -0.76 -30.56
N PHE A 97 4.33 -1.05 -29.46
CA PHE A 97 2.86 -1.10 -29.42
C PHE A 97 2.24 0.29 -29.32
N ILE A 98 2.91 1.26 -28.68
CA ILE A 98 2.46 2.65 -28.59
C ILE A 98 2.60 3.38 -29.93
N PHE A 99 3.57 2.98 -30.77
CA PHE A 99 3.79 3.60 -32.09
C PHE A 99 3.01 2.96 -33.25
N SER A 100 2.36 1.80 -33.07
CA SER A 100 1.52 1.24 -34.15
C SER A 100 0.18 1.96 -34.32
N ASP A 101 -0.21 2.83 -33.36
CA ASP A 101 -1.47 3.57 -33.38
C ASP A 101 -1.35 5.00 -33.94
N SER A 102 -0.14 5.44 -34.32
CA SER A 102 0.06 6.67 -35.09
C SER A 102 0.21 6.37 -36.58
N THR A 103 -0.85 5.90 -37.23
CA THR A 103 -0.92 5.92 -38.70
C THR A 103 -1.01 7.35 -39.19
N ILE A 104 0.14 7.97 -39.50
CA ILE A 104 0.19 9.13 -40.37
C ILE A 104 -0.21 8.64 -41.76
N ARG A 105 -1.43 9.00 -42.21
CA ARG A 105 -1.87 8.82 -43.60
C ARG A 105 -1.00 9.70 -44.50
N VAL A 106 0.00 9.09 -45.13
CA VAL A 106 0.63 9.66 -46.34
C VAL A 106 -0.06 9.04 -47.55
N SER A 107 -1.19 9.63 -47.95
CA SER A 107 -1.64 9.54 -49.34
C SER A 107 -0.79 10.50 -50.17
N ASP A 108 -0.36 10.05 -51.35
CA ASP A 108 0.37 10.80 -52.39
C ASP A 108 1.90 10.77 -52.32
N ALA A 109 2.47 9.60 -52.67
CA ALA A 109 3.79 9.55 -53.30
C ALA A 109 3.72 8.66 -54.55
N ARG A 110 3.91 9.27 -55.73
CA ARG A 110 4.03 8.56 -57.01
C ARG A 110 5.40 7.85 -57.10
N PRO A 111 5.50 6.70 -57.79
CA PRO A 111 6.79 6.05 -58.02
C PRO A 111 7.58 6.83 -59.07
N ILE A 112 8.70 7.44 -58.67
CA ILE A 112 9.74 7.89 -59.60
C ILE A 112 10.68 6.71 -59.84
N SER A 113 10.82 6.34 -61.10
CA SER A 113 11.66 5.25 -61.58
C SER A 113 13.16 5.54 -61.41
N ASN A 114 13.89 4.45 -61.20
CA ASN A 114 15.33 4.35 -61.02
C ASN A 114 16.17 5.21 -61.96
N LYS A 115 17.18 5.90 -61.41
CA LYS A 115 18.58 5.85 -61.85
C LYS A 115 19.52 6.64 -60.93
N LEU A 116 20.69 6.04 -60.67
CA LEU A 116 21.94 6.59 -60.12
C LEU A 116 22.08 6.72 -58.59
N GLY A 117 23.03 5.96 -58.04
CA GLY A 117 23.88 6.43 -56.93
C GLY A 117 23.71 5.78 -55.55
N GLU A 118 23.52 4.46 -55.45
CA GLU A 118 23.58 3.75 -54.17
C GLU A 118 25.02 3.73 -53.63
N LYS A 119 25.34 4.67 -52.72
CA LYS A 119 26.32 4.47 -51.63
C LYS A 119 26.39 5.60 -50.60
N LYS A 120 25.62 6.69 -50.74
CA LYS A 120 25.72 7.87 -49.84
C LYS A 120 24.54 8.08 -48.90
N TYR A 121 23.50 7.25 -48.98
CA TYR A 121 22.27 7.43 -48.19
C TYR A 121 22.29 6.70 -46.83
N TRP A 122 23.14 5.69 -46.67
CA TRP A 122 23.21 4.89 -45.44
C TRP A 122 23.99 5.55 -44.30
N SER A 123 24.94 6.46 -44.59
CA SER A 123 25.76 7.09 -43.53
C SER A 123 25.02 8.14 -42.70
N HIS A 124 23.98 8.78 -43.24
CA HIS A 124 23.23 9.80 -42.50
C HIS A 124 22.12 9.26 -41.59
N GLN A 125 21.62 8.04 -41.86
CA GLN A 125 20.66 7.38 -40.98
C GLN A 125 21.33 6.73 -39.77
N GLU A 126 22.55 6.22 -39.90
CA GLU A 126 23.29 5.71 -38.74
C GLU A 126 23.63 6.84 -37.75
N ASP A 127 24.11 7.98 -38.25
CA ASP A 127 24.46 9.15 -37.41
C ASP A 127 23.26 9.75 -36.64
N SER A 128 22.03 9.62 -37.15
CA SER A 128 20.83 10.10 -36.45
C SER A 128 20.38 9.12 -35.37
N VAL A 129 20.51 7.81 -35.61
CA VAL A 129 20.22 6.76 -34.63
C VAL A 129 21.22 6.79 -33.48
N TYR A 130 22.52 6.93 -33.75
CA TYR A 130 23.54 7.04 -32.70
C TYR A 130 23.34 8.27 -31.82
N ARG A 131 23.02 9.43 -32.41
CA ARG A 131 22.71 10.65 -31.65
C ARG A 131 21.46 10.52 -30.79
N LEU A 132 20.42 9.84 -31.29
CA LEU A 132 19.21 9.57 -30.52
C LEU A 132 19.51 8.64 -29.33
N LEU A 133 20.32 7.60 -29.56
CA LEU A 133 20.72 6.65 -28.52
C LEU A 133 21.55 7.34 -27.42
N GLU A 134 22.50 8.18 -27.81
CA GLU A 134 23.35 8.94 -26.88
C GLU A 134 22.54 9.92 -26.03
N ASN A 135 21.58 10.62 -26.62
CA ASN A 135 20.69 11.53 -25.90
C ASN A 135 19.80 10.77 -24.89
N ASN A 136 19.27 9.61 -25.27
CA ASN A 136 18.47 8.79 -24.36
C ASN A 136 19.31 8.21 -23.21
N LEU A 137 20.57 7.83 -23.47
CA LEU A 137 21.51 7.39 -22.43
C LEU A 137 21.85 8.50 -21.44
N LYS A 138 22.06 9.73 -21.92
CA LYS A 138 22.30 10.93 -21.06
C LYS A 138 21.07 11.28 -20.22
N LEU A 139 19.87 11.16 -20.79
CA LEU A 139 18.62 11.39 -20.05
C LEU A 139 18.43 10.34 -18.94
N ALA A 140 18.66 9.06 -19.26
CA ALA A 140 18.56 7.97 -18.30
C ALA A 140 19.59 8.10 -17.16
N SER A 141 20.83 8.51 -17.46
CA SER A 141 21.85 8.72 -16.43
C SER A 141 21.54 9.90 -15.50
N SER A 142 20.96 10.99 -16.03
CA SER A 142 20.48 12.11 -15.23
C SER A 142 19.35 11.69 -14.28
N GLN A 143 18.36 10.94 -14.78
CA GLN A 143 17.25 10.45 -13.97
C GLN A 143 17.71 9.49 -12.86
N LEU A 144 18.73 8.68 -13.13
CA LEU A 144 19.34 7.81 -12.13
C LEU A 144 20.06 8.63 -11.04
N ALA A 145 20.80 9.68 -11.41
CA ALA A 145 21.48 10.55 -10.45
C ALA A 145 20.49 11.28 -9.52
N ASP A 146 19.38 11.79 -10.07
CA ASP A 146 18.31 12.44 -9.29
C ASP A 146 17.61 11.47 -8.33
N SER A 147 17.43 10.22 -8.76
CA SER A 147 16.90 9.15 -7.91
C SER A 147 17.87 8.81 -6.77
N THR A 148 19.17 8.80 -7.04
CA THR A 148 20.21 8.51 -6.03
C THR A 148 20.24 9.59 -4.95
N LYS A 149 20.16 10.86 -5.34
CA LYS A 149 20.10 12.01 -4.43
C LYS A 149 18.83 12.02 -3.57
N SER A 150 17.71 11.59 -4.13
CA SER A 150 16.45 11.42 -3.39
C SER A 150 16.55 10.32 -2.32
N ILE A 151 17.26 9.22 -2.62
CA ILE A 151 17.51 8.14 -1.67
C ILE A 151 18.44 8.60 -0.53
N GLU A 152 19.52 9.33 -0.85
CA GLU A 152 20.43 9.88 0.17
C GLU A 152 19.70 10.83 1.13
N MET A 153 18.80 11.66 0.62
CA MET A 153 17.97 12.56 1.42
C MET A 153 16.98 11.80 2.34
N LEU A 154 16.39 10.71 1.86
CA LEU A 154 15.53 9.83 2.67
C LEU A 154 16.33 9.12 3.76
N LEU A 155 17.54 8.63 3.46
CA LEU A 155 18.43 7.99 4.43
C LEU A 155 18.90 8.97 5.51
N ALA A 156 19.24 10.21 5.14
CA ALA A 156 19.59 11.26 6.09
C ALA A 156 18.39 11.64 7.01
N THR A 157 17.18 11.67 6.46
CA THR A 157 15.95 11.92 7.24
C THR A 157 15.67 10.76 8.21
N TYR A 158 15.96 9.52 7.80
CA TYR A 158 15.80 8.33 8.63
C TYR A 158 16.79 8.30 9.82
N GLU A 159 18.07 8.59 9.60
CA GLU A 159 19.06 8.60 10.70
C GLU A 159 18.77 9.71 11.72
N ASN A 160 18.24 10.86 11.29
CA ASN A 160 17.87 11.97 12.17
C ASN A 160 16.57 11.74 12.96
N THR A 161 15.77 10.73 12.61
CA THR A 161 14.50 10.41 13.27
C THR A 161 14.58 9.17 14.16
N LYS A 162 15.78 8.60 14.35
CA LYS A 162 16.00 7.35 15.08
C LYS A 162 15.73 7.51 16.58
N PRO A 163 14.73 6.82 17.17
CA PRO A 163 14.37 6.99 18.57
C PRO A 163 15.37 6.30 19.54
N LYS A 164 15.54 6.89 20.73
CA LYS A 164 16.35 6.33 21.86
C LYS A 164 15.90 4.91 22.22
N ALA A 165 16.87 4.02 22.48
CA ALA A 165 16.76 2.56 22.34
C ALA A 165 15.72 1.82 23.22
N THR A 166 15.18 2.41 24.30
CA THR A 166 14.16 1.76 25.16
C THR A 166 12.75 2.27 24.88
N ASP A 167 12.60 3.53 24.49
CA ASP A 167 11.37 4.06 23.91
C ASP A 167 11.15 3.50 22.49
N SER A 168 12.22 3.10 21.79
CA SER A 168 12.15 2.60 20.42
C SER A 168 11.27 1.36 20.24
N VAL A 169 11.24 0.41 21.19
CA VAL A 169 10.44 -0.82 21.05
C VAL A 169 8.95 -0.54 21.29
N LYS A 170 8.63 0.25 22.31
CA LYS A 170 7.25 0.67 22.58
C LYS A 170 6.71 1.51 21.43
N GLU A 171 7.53 2.40 20.89
CA GLU A 171 7.20 3.26 19.76
C GLU A 171 7.08 2.47 18.46
N MET A 172 7.98 1.52 18.20
CA MET A 172 7.88 0.63 17.04
C MET A 172 6.58 -0.18 17.07
N LYS A 173 6.19 -0.71 18.24
CA LYS A 173 4.89 -1.39 18.42
C LYS A 173 3.71 -0.44 18.22
N PHE A 174 3.83 0.82 18.63
CA PHE A 174 2.81 1.84 18.37
C PHE A 174 2.62 2.04 16.88
N ILE A 175 3.70 2.32 16.15
CA ILE A 175 3.70 2.53 14.69
C ILE A 175 3.12 1.32 13.96
N GLN A 176 3.53 0.11 14.34
CA GLN A 176 3.01 -1.14 13.78
C GLN A 176 1.51 -1.29 14.00
N MET A 177 1.02 -1.08 15.23
CA MET A 177 -0.41 -1.19 15.54
C MET A 177 -1.21 -0.10 14.83
N MET A 178 -0.70 1.14 14.79
CA MET A 178 -1.33 2.25 14.08
C MET A 178 -1.49 1.93 12.59
N ASN A 179 -0.41 1.51 11.92
CA ASN A 179 -0.48 1.14 10.50
C ASN A 179 -1.46 -0.01 10.26
N LYS A 180 -1.45 -1.02 11.14
CA LYS A 180 -2.40 -2.14 11.06
C LYS A 180 -3.85 -1.66 11.16
N VAL A 181 -4.16 -0.77 12.09
CA VAL A 181 -5.51 -0.19 12.26
C VAL A 181 -5.90 0.66 11.05
N ILE A 182 -4.99 1.51 10.55
CA ILE A 182 -5.21 2.36 9.38
C ILE A 182 -5.56 1.52 8.15
N ILE A 183 -4.79 0.47 7.89
CA ILE A 183 -5.04 -0.46 6.78
C ILE A 183 -6.39 -1.15 6.97
N ALA A 184 -6.65 -1.68 8.16
CA ALA A 184 -7.89 -2.39 8.45
C ALA A 184 -9.15 -1.50 8.28
N LEU A 185 -9.07 -0.25 8.74
CA LEU A 185 -10.15 0.74 8.56
C LEU A 185 -10.33 1.14 7.10
N SER A 186 -9.23 1.37 6.36
CA SER A 186 -9.31 1.73 4.93
C SER A 186 -9.90 0.62 4.07
N LEU A 187 -9.64 -0.65 4.42
CA LEU A 187 -10.20 -1.81 3.72
C LEU A 187 -11.59 -2.20 4.22
N ALA A 188 -12.11 -1.54 5.27
CA ALA A 188 -13.29 -1.98 6.02
C ALA A 188 -13.22 -3.47 6.42
N ASP A 189 -12.00 -3.99 6.67
CA ASP A 189 -11.78 -5.39 7.02
C ASP A 189 -12.10 -5.61 8.49
N TYR A 190 -13.31 -6.10 8.71
CA TYR A 190 -13.84 -6.46 10.01
C TYR A 190 -12.88 -7.35 10.84
N TYR A 191 -12.31 -8.40 10.24
CA TYR A 191 -11.47 -9.36 10.95
C TYR A 191 -10.16 -8.69 11.38
N SER A 192 -9.59 -7.88 10.51
CA SER A 192 -8.37 -7.11 10.81
C SER A 192 -8.62 -6.08 11.91
N ILE A 193 -9.72 -5.31 11.87
CA ILE A 193 -10.06 -4.34 12.93
C ILE A 193 -10.26 -5.08 14.25
N SER A 194 -11.03 -6.18 14.25
CA SER A 194 -11.29 -7.00 15.44
C SER A 194 -10.02 -7.54 16.08
N SER A 195 -9.03 -7.92 15.26
CA SER A 195 -7.73 -8.38 15.76
C SER A 195 -6.90 -7.29 16.44
N CYS A 196 -7.26 -6.02 16.28
CA CYS A 196 -6.60 -4.86 16.91
C CYS A 196 -7.25 -4.46 18.24
N ILE A 197 -8.38 -5.07 18.61
CA ILE A 197 -9.15 -4.73 19.82
C ILE A 197 -8.76 -5.67 20.97
N ASP A 198 -8.50 -5.09 22.13
CA ASP A 198 -8.30 -5.87 23.33
C ASP A 198 -9.63 -6.45 23.85
N LYS A 199 -9.77 -7.78 23.88
CA LYS A 199 -11.01 -8.48 24.31
C LYS A 199 -11.49 -8.13 25.72
N ARG A 200 -10.60 -7.71 26.63
CA ARG A 200 -10.97 -7.35 28.00
C ARG A 200 -11.52 -5.93 28.08
N THR A 201 -10.90 -5.01 27.35
CA THR A 201 -11.26 -3.59 27.36
C THR A 201 -12.42 -3.30 26.41
N GLY A 202 -12.45 -3.96 25.26
CA GLY A 202 -13.38 -3.67 24.16
C GLY A 202 -12.99 -2.39 23.41
N LEU A 203 -13.91 -1.96 22.54
CA LEU A 203 -13.81 -0.78 21.71
C LEU A 203 -14.94 0.19 22.06
N TYR A 204 -14.60 1.44 22.32
CA TYR A 204 -15.56 2.53 22.42
C TYR A 204 -15.70 3.19 21.05
N VAL A 205 -16.93 3.50 20.65
CA VAL A 205 -17.20 4.15 19.37
C VAL A 205 -18.00 5.40 19.67
N ILE A 206 -17.39 6.56 19.42
CA ILE A 206 -18.07 7.86 19.49
C ILE A 206 -18.65 8.13 18.11
N HIS A 207 -19.94 8.43 18.07
CA HIS A 207 -20.63 8.73 16.84
C HIS A 207 -21.68 9.83 17.03
N PRO A 208 -21.93 10.63 15.99
CA PRO A 208 -22.94 11.67 16.10
C PRO A 208 -24.35 11.10 16.05
N THR A 209 -25.25 11.66 16.87
CA THR A 209 -26.68 11.37 16.90
C THR A 209 -27.47 12.66 17.07
N GLY A 210 -27.99 13.21 15.96
CA GLY A 210 -28.63 14.53 15.98
C GLY A 210 -27.59 15.63 16.28
N PRO A 211 -27.87 16.60 17.16
CA PRO A 211 -26.89 17.63 17.55
C PRO A 211 -25.88 17.14 18.61
N PHE A 212 -26.06 15.93 19.15
CA PHE A 212 -25.24 15.41 20.24
C PHE A 212 -24.34 14.26 19.80
N GLU A 213 -23.30 14.03 20.58
CA GLU A 213 -22.42 12.88 20.44
C GLU A 213 -22.90 11.75 21.35
N ARG A 214 -22.93 10.54 20.80
CA ARG A 214 -23.22 9.31 21.52
C ARG A 214 -22.01 8.40 21.53
N TYR A 215 -21.96 7.49 22.51
CA TYR A 215 -20.95 6.44 22.53
C TYR A 215 -21.61 5.07 22.61
N GLU A 216 -20.97 4.10 21.98
CA GLU A 216 -21.24 2.69 22.17
C GLU A 216 -19.99 1.99 22.72
N HIS A 217 -20.19 0.88 23.44
CA HIS A 217 -19.09 0.05 23.92
C HIS A 217 -19.24 -1.38 23.41
N TRP A 218 -18.33 -1.79 22.54
CA TRP A 218 -18.32 -3.08 21.87
C TRP A 218 -17.24 -3.97 22.45
N LYS A 219 -17.63 -5.05 23.14
CA LYS A 219 -16.68 -6.08 23.59
C LYS A 219 -16.10 -6.90 22.43
N SER A 220 -16.87 -6.99 21.34
CA SER A 220 -16.48 -7.58 20.07
C SER A 220 -17.20 -6.81 18.97
N LEU A 221 -16.54 -6.61 17.84
CA LEU A 221 -17.22 -6.16 16.63
C LEU A 221 -18.25 -7.23 16.21
N LYS A 222 -19.28 -6.84 15.46
CA LYS A 222 -20.18 -7.77 14.73
C LYS A 222 -19.93 -7.58 13.23
N GLU A 223 -20.17 -8.59 12.40
CA GLU A 223 -19.75 -8.60 10.98
C GLU A 223 -20.19 -7.34 10.19
N ASN A 224 -21.33 -6.74 10.54
CA ASN A 224 -21.83 -5.50 9.90
C ASN A 224 -21.39 -4.19 10.58
N SER A 225 -20.69 -4.22 11.71
CA SER A 225 -20.29 -3.00 12.43
C SER A 225 -19.08 -2.30 11.80
N ALA A 226 -18.25 -3.01 11.02
CA ALA A 226 -17.13 -2.41 10.31
C ALA A 226 -17.59 -1.43 9.22
N TYR A 227 -18.74 -1.72 8.60
CA TYR A 227 -19.35 -0.80 7.65
C TYR A 227 -19.73 0.52 8.32
N PHE A 228 -20.34 0.47 9.51
CA PHE A 228 -20.66 1.68 10.28
C PHE A 228 -19.44 2.55 10.58
N LEU A 229 -18.30 1.93 10.89
CA LEU A 229 -17.04 2.65 11.17
C LEU A 229 -16.42 3.33 9.95
N THR A 230 -16.82 2.95 8.73
CA THR A 230 -16.23 3.41 7.47
C THR A 230 -17.24 4.14 6.57
N TYR A 231 -18.53 4.07 6.89
CA TYR A 231 -19.61 4.50 6.01
C TYR A 231 -19.64 6.01 5.78
N LYS A 232 -19.24 6.82 6.76
CA LYS A 232 -19.44 8.28 6.74
C LYS A 232 -18.48 9.10 5.86
N TYR A 233 -17.46 8.49 5.25
CA TYR A 233 -16.59 9.21 4.32
C TYR A 233 -17.24 9.26 2.94
N SER A 234 -17.30 10.45 2.32
CA SER A 234 -17.95 10.64 1.02
C SER A 234 -17.35 9.72 -0.05
N SER A 235 -18.12 9.45 -1.10
CA SER A 235 -17.70 8.66 -2.25
C SER A 235 -16.39 9.16 -2.87
N GLU A 236 -16.18 10.47 -2.88
CA GLU A 236 -14.99 11.11 -3.45
C GLU A 236 -13.75 10.85 -2.58
N VAL A 237 -13.86 11.03 -1.26
CA VAL A 237 -12.78 10.74 -0.30
C VAL A 237 -12.40 9.26 -0.33
N LYS A 238 -13.37 8.36 -0.50
CA LYS A 238 -13.15 6.90 -0.61
C LYS A 238 -12.40 6.50 -1.89
N PHE A 239 -12.46 7.31 -2.96
CA PHE A 239 -11.79 7.04 -4.23
C PHE A 239 -10.32 7.50 -4.19
N GLU A 240 -10.06 8.72 -3.71
CA GLU A 240 -8.69 9.24 -3.52
C GLU A 240 -7.92 8.44 -2.47
N MET A 241 -8.60 8.05 -1.37
CA MET A 241 -8.03 7.16 -0.36
C MET A 241 -7.64 5.78 -0.89
N ARG A 242 -8.29 5.27 -1.94
CA ARG A 242 -7.98 3.93 -2.48
C ARG A 242 -6.78 3.98 -3.42
N ASN A 243 -6.68 5.03 -4.22
CA ASN A 243 -5.67 5.12 -5.27
C ASN A 243 -4.31 5.66 -4.78
N GLN A 244 -4.28 6.47 -3.71
CA GLN A 244 -3.05 7.09 -3.21
C GLN A 244 -2.33 6.29 -2.10
N PHE A 245 -2.98 5.26 -1.53
CA PHE A 245 -2.57 4.64 -0.25
C PHE A 245 -2.00 3.23 -0.32
N MET A 246 -1.89 2.63 -1.51
CA MET A 246 -1.71 1.17 -1.56
C MET A 246 -0.39 0.63 -0.99
N LEU A 247 0.71 1.39 -0.80
CA LEU A 247 2.01 0.72 -0.55
C LEU A 247 3.08 1.41 0.33
N THR A 248 2.86 2.59 0.92
CA THR A 248 3.92 3.29 1.68
C THR A 248 3.62 3.44 3.16
N TYR A 249 4.58 3.04 4.00
CA TYR A 249 4.62 3.40 5.42
C TYR A 249 4.41 4.91 5.55
N GLN A 250 3.26 5.31 6.10
CA GLN A 250 2.98 6.72 6.24
C GLN A 250 3.75 7.29 7.42
N GLN A 251 4.47 8.38 7.17
CA GLN A 251 5.21 9.08 8.20
C GLN A 251 4.22 9.71 9.19
N ILE A 252 4.43 9.43 10.48
CA ILE A 252 3.65 10.02 11.56
C ILE A 252 4.27 11.37 11.91
N ASN A 253 3.43 12.39 12.00
CA ASN A 253 3.80 13.70 12.52
C ASN A 253 3.54 13.73 14.03
N TYR A 254 4.61 13.85 14.82
CA TYR A 254 4.55 14.04 16.26
C TYR A 254 4.45 15.53 16.59
N SER A 255 3.28 16.10 16.35
CA SER A 255 2.99 17.52 16.52
C SER A 255 1.57 17.73 17.05
N HIS A 256 1.18 18.99 17.23
CA HIS A 256 -0.21 19.33 17.56
C HIS A 256 -1.18 18.84 16.48
N PHE A 257 -2.41 18.52 16.89
CA PHE A 257 -3.43 18.09 15.95
C PHE A 257 -3.80 19.20 14.98
N PRO A 258 -4.01 18.87 13.69
CA PRO A 258 -4.57 19.82 12.73
C PRO A 258 -5.97 20.22 13.16
N VAL A 259 -6.38 21.42 12.76
CA VAL A 259 -7.73 21.96 13.02
C VAL A 259 -8.58 21.75 11.77
N TYR A 260 -9.79 21.23 11.94
CA TYR A 260 -10.75 21.13 10.85
C TYR A 260 -11.48 22.47 10.72
N ASN A 261 -11.34 23.12 9.55
CA ASN A 261 -12.09 24.34 9.24
C ASN A 261 -13.44 23.96 8.64
N CYS A 262 -14.50 24.30 9.36
CA CYS A 262 -15.87 24.04 8.98
C CYS A 262 -16.37 24.84 7.80
N GLU A 263 -15.91 26.08 7.64
CA GLU A 263 -16.33 26.94 6.52
C GLU A 263 -15.74 26.46 5.20
N GLU A 264 -14.54 25.87 5.25
CA GLU A 264 -13.79 25.42 4.09
C GLU A 264 -13.83 23.89 3.91
N GLU A 265 -14.52 23.18 4.81
CA GLU A 265 -14.63 21.72 4.90
C GLU A 265 -13.28 20.96 4.80
N LYS A 266 -12.19 21.58 5.27
CA LYS A 266 -10.82 21.05 5.11
C LYS A 266 -10.00 21.12 6.39
N TRP A 267 -9.04 20.21 6.52
CA TRP A 267 -8.03 20.26 7.58
C TRP A 267 -6.96 21.31 7.28
N SER A 268 -6.44 21.94 8.34
CA SER A 268 -5.32 22.89 8.23
C SER A 268 -4.04 22.26 7.67
N GLU A 269 -3.85 20.96 7.90
CA GLU A 269 -2.72 20.17 7.39
C GLU A 269 -3.22 18.79 6.96
N LEU A 270 -2.50 18.12 6.05
CA LEU A 270 -2.80 16.76 5.61
C LEU A 270 -1.77 15.76 6.14
N GLY A 271 -2.21 14.58 6.58
CA GLY A 271 -1.34 13.51 7.05
C GLY A 271 -1.90 12.72 8.22
N ILE A 272 -0.99 12.06 8.95
CA ILE A 272 -1.28 11.34 10.20
C ILE A 272 -0.56 12.07 11.33
N PHE A 273 -1.32 12.45 12.35
CA PHE A 273 -0.84 13.24 13.48
C PHE A 273 -1.09 12.53 14.80
N THR A 274 -0.11 12.61 15.70
CA THR A 274 -0.27 12.21 17.10
C THR A 274 0.43 13.22 18.01
N ASP A 275 -0.33 13.84 18.91
CA ASP A 275 0.21 14.73 19.93
C ASP A 275 0.54 13.92 21.18
N THR A 276 1.82 13.90 21.57
CA THR A 276 2.30 13.21 22.78
C THR A 276 2.40 14.14 24.00
N THR A 277 2.16 15.44 23.81
CA THR A 277 2.25 16.46 24.86
C THR A 277 0.91 16.70 25.56
N LYS A 278 -0.20 16.36 24.91
CA LYS A 278 -1.56 16.54 25.43
C LYS A 278 -2.31 15.22 25.49
N ILE A 279 -2.99 14.99 26.60
CA ILE A 279 -3.95 13.90 26.74
C ILE A 279 -5.31 14.43 26.31
N ASN A 280 -6.04 13.65 25.52
CA ASN A 280 -7.38 13.99 25.08
C ASN A 280 -8.41 13.17 25.87
N HIS A 281 -9.41 13.85 26.42
CA HIS A 281 -10.44 13.30 27.30
C HIS A 281 -11.84 13.27 26.67
N HIS A 282 -11.92 13.28 25.35
CA HIS A 282 -13.18 13.44 24.63
C HIS A 282 -14.20 12.34 24.93
N LEU A 283 -13.79 11.08 25.11
CA LEU A 283 -14.73 10.01 25.45
C LEU A 283 -15.31 10.22 26.86
N SER A 284 -14.49 10.59 27.84
CA SER A 284 -15.01 10.86 29.18
C SER A 284 -15.89 12.11 29.23
N GLU A 285 -15.61 13.13 28.42
CA GLU A 285 -16.46 14.31 28.23
C GLU A 285 -17.84 13.93 27.65
N VAL A 286 -17.87 13.17 26.55
CA VAL A 286 -19.10 12.68 25.91
C VAL A 286 -19.96 11.87 26.90
N ILE A 287 -19.32 11.01 27.69
CA ILE A 287 -19.98 10.17 28.70
C ILE A 287 -20.52 11.01 29.87
N SER A 288 -19.75 12.01 30.31
CA SER A 288 -20.18 12.93 31.35
C SER A 288 -21.40 13.75 30.91
N PHE A 289 -21.37 14.25 29.68
CA PHE A 289 -22.50 14.95 29.07
C PHE A 289 -23.76 14.08 29.03
N GLN A 290 -23.66 12.84 28.53
CA GLN A 290 -24.80 11.89 28.51
C GLN A 290 -25.36 11.59 29.89
N LYS A 291 -24.49 11.42 30.88
CA LYS A 291 -24.92 11.18 32.26
C LYS A 291 -25.72 12.37 32.83
N ASN A 292 -25.25 13.60 32.59
CA ASN A 292 -25.82 14.80 33.19
C ASN A 292 -27.05 15.30 32.43
N GLU A 293 -26.96 15.39 31.11
CA GLU A 293 -27.99 16.01 30.26
C GLU A 293 -29.02 15.00 29.75
N LEU A 294 -28.59 13.79 29.40
CA LEU A 294 -29.47 12.72 28.90
C LEU A 294 -29.93 11.74 29.99
N LYS A 295 -29.50 11.96 31.24
CA LYS A 295 -29.85 11.17 32.44
C LYS A 295 -29.50 9.69 32.32
N ASP A 296 -28.46 9.37 31.55
CA ASP A 296 -27.99 7.99 31.43
C ASP A 296 -27.40 7.48 32.74
N ARG A 297 -27.74 6.23 33.09
CA ARG A 297 -27.29 5.59 34.34
C ARG A 297 -25.86 5.08 34.20
N ILE A 298 -24.88 5.98 34.33
CA ILE A 298 -23.46 5.66 34.27
C ILE A 298 -22.85 5.76 35.68
N SER A 299 -22.29 4.65 36.16
CA SER A 299 -21.66 4.62 37.48
C SER A 299 -20.37 5.46 37.52
N PRO A 300 -20.08 6.16 38.63
CA PRO A 300 -18.83 6.93 38.77
C PRO A 300 -17.57 6.09 38.55
N ASN A 301 -17.58 4.83 39.00
CA ASN A 301 -16.48 3.89 38.79
C ASN A 301 -16.24 3.60 37.30
N ARG A 302 -17.29 3.54 36.47
CA ARG A 302 -17.13 3.37 35.03
C ARG A 302 -16.48 4.59 34.39
N LEU A 303 -16.90 5.79 34.77
CA LEU A 303 -16.31 7.03 34.25
C LEU A 303 -14.82 7.16 34.63
N SER A 304 -14.46 6.85 35.88
CA SER A 304 -13.07 6.83 36.33
C SER A 304 -12.21 5.86 35.52
N LYS A 305 -12.72 4.65 35.22
CA LYS A 305 -12.00 3.67 34.40
C LYS A 305 -11.76 4.13 32.96
N ILE A 306 -12.67 4.93 32.42
CA ILE A 306 -12.56 5.48 31.07
C ILE A 306 -11.53 6.62 31.07
N TYR A 307 -11.54 7.47 32.08
CA TYR A 307 -10.51 8.47 32.27
C TYR A 307 -9.10 7.83 32.36
N ASP A 308 -8.96 6.76 33.15
CA ASP A 308 -7.71 5.99 33.26
C ASP A 308 -7.27 5.33 31.95
N LEU A 309 -8.22 5.02 31.06
CA LEU A 309 -7.95 4.47 29.74
C LEU A 309 -7.40 5.57 28.82
N GLU A 310 -8.01 6.74 28.82
CA GLU A 310 -7.58 7.91 28.03
C GLU A 310 -6.17 8.37 28.42
N LEU A 311 -5.83 8.35 29.72
CA LEU A 311 -4.47 8.65 30.21
C LEU A 311 -3.39 7.72 29.63
N LYS A 312 -3.76 6.51 29.18
CA LYS A 312 -2.86 5.52 28.57
C LYS A 312 -2.95 5.52 27.04
N SER A 313 -3.74 6.43 26.48
CA SER A 313 -4.06 6.49 25.07
C SER A 313 -3.30 7.57 24.35
N ARG A 314 -3.00 7.30 23.09
CA ARG A 314 -2.60 8.31 22.12
C ARG A 314 -3.71 8.45 21.12
N ARG A 315 -4.12 9.69 20.85
CA ARG A 315 -5.04 10.03 19.77
C ARG A 315 -4.25 10.08 18.47
N ILE A 316 -4.83 9.52 17.42
CA ILE A 316 -4.33 9.56 16.06
C ILE A 316 -5.37 10.26 15.21
N VAL A 317 -4.97 11.33 14.54
CA VAL A 317 -5.79 12.06 13.58
C VAL A 317 -5.21 11.78 12.21
N ARG A 318 -5.92 10.97 11.41
CA ARG A 318 -5.66 10.84 9.98
C ARG A 318 -6.63 11.77 9.26
N THR A 319 -6.12 12.85 8.71
CA THR A 319 -6.92 13.95 8.14
C THR A 319 -7.72 13.53 6.92
N SER A 320 -7.30 12.46 6.23
CA SER A 320 -8.11 11.89 5.16
C SER A 320 -9.45 11.37 5.69
N GLY A 321 -9.53 11.00 6.97
CA GLY A 321 -10.81 10.70 7.60
C GLY A 321 -10.76 9.49 8.50
N TYR A 322 -9.91 9.43 9.51
CA TYR A 322 -10.15 8.55 10.65
C TYR A 322 -9.56 9.19 11.89
N ILE A 323 -10.32 9.21 12.98
CA ILE A 323 -9.80 9.60 14.29
C ILE A 323 -9.99 8.40 15.21
N PHE A 324 -8.90 7.95 15.81
CA PHE A 324 -8.93 6.79 16.68
C PHE A 324 -7.85 6.89 17.74
N TYR A 325 -7.96 6.04 18.76
CA TYR A 325 -7.06 6.04 19.89
C TYR A 325 -6.49 4.65 20.07
N LEU A 326 -5.18 4.61 20.30
CA LEU A 326 -4.50 3.41 20.74
C LEU A 326 -4.14 3.55 22.20
N SER A 327 -4.53 2.59 23.03
CA SER A 327 -4.13 2.54 24.44
C SER A 327 -3.01 1.54 24.67
N TYR A 328 -2.02 1.92 25.47
CA TYR A 328 -0.96 1.01 25.89
C TYR A 328 -1.41 0.17 27.09
N LEU A 329 -1.79 -1.08 26.84
CA LEU A 329 -2.34 -2.00 27.82
C LEU A 329 -1.56 -3.31 27.82
N ARG A 330 -1.13 -3.76 29.00
CA ARG A 330 -0.42 -5.05 29.18
C ARG A 330 0.74 -5.22 28.19
N ASN A 331 1.61 -4.21 28.15
CA ASN A 331 2.82 -4.14 27.32
C ASN A 331 2.57 -4.20 25.79
N ASN A 332 1.36 -3.87 25.34
CA ASN A 332 1.05 -3.77 23.92
C ASN A 332 0.08 -2.60 23.63
N TRP A 333 0.06 -2.13 22.38
CA TRP A 333 -0.90 -1.13 21.92
C TRP A 333 -2.15 -1.80 21.38
N TRP A 334 -3.32 -1.23 21.68
CA TRP A 334 -4.61 -1.76 21.24
C TRP A 334 -5.53 -0.64 20.80
N LEU A 335 -6.36 -0.90 19.79
CA LEU A 335 -7.45 -0.03 19.40
C LEU A 335 -8.54 -0.05 20.46
N THR A 336 -8.85 1.12 21.02
CA THR A 336 -9.77 1.24 22.15
C THR A 336 -10.84 2.29 21.96
N ILE A 337 -10.60 3.30 21.11
CA ILE A 337 -11.60 4.33 20.80
C ILE A 337 -11.57 4.60 19.30
N ILE A 338 -12.73 4.64 18.65
CA ILE A 338 -12.92 5.25 17.33
C ILE A 338 -13.84 6.44 17.50
N ASP A 339 -13.47 7.55 16.89
CA ASP A 339 -14.20 8.80 16.90
C ASP A 339 -14.63 9.17 15.49
N THR A 340 -15.93 9.05 15.25
CA THR A 340 -16.58 9.41 13.98
C THR A 340 -17.35 10.74 14.07
N ALA A 341 -17.19 11.48 15.18
CA ALA A 341 -17.93 12.71 15.46
C ALA A 341 -17.08 13.98 15.32
N CYS A 342 -15.77 13.90 15.55
CA CYS A 342 -14.90 15.07 15.67
C CYS A 342 -14.74 15.99 14.44
N TYR A 343 -15.29 15.64 13.27
CA TYR A 343 -15.24 16.46 12.05
C TYR A 343 -16.59 17.14 11.74
N ARG A 344 -17.52 17.14 12.71
CA ARG A 344 -18.80 17.79 12.56
C ARG A 344 -18.71 19.29 12.84
N CYS A 345 -19.36 20.02 11.95
CA CYS A 345 -19.38 21.47 11.88
C CYS A 345 -20.78 22.05 12.05
N ASP A 346 -21.74 21.19 12.35
CA ASP A 346 -23.17 21.45 12.49
C ASP A 346 -23.57 21.65 13.96
N ILE A 347 -22.69 22.29 14.73
CA ILE A 347 -22.96 22.81 16.08
C ILE A 347 -22.92 24.35 16.03
#